data_AF-A0A2X3BRC9-F1
#
_entry.id   AF-A0A2X3BRC9-F1
#
_cell.length_a   1.000
_cell.length_b   1.000
_cell.length_c   1.000
_cell.angle_alpha   90.00
_cell.angle_beta   90.00
_cell.angle_gamma   90.00
#
_symmetry.space_group_name_H-M   'P 1'
#
loop_
_entity.id
_entity.type
_entity.pdbx_description
1 polymer ?
#
loop_
_entity_poly.entity_id
_entity_poly.type
_entity_poly.pdbx_seq_one_letter_code
_entity_poly.pdbx_strand_id
1 'polypeptide(L)'
;MSKHLATTIRVAIEKDNPSICRDEEKCIKCGSCKNICTDYIGVNGHYSLEKTNDIAVCINCGQCANVCPTSSITEVFDYKKVEDAINDKDKIVIVSTSPAVRVSLGEEFNMDDGSFVQGKMIALLRKLGFKYVLDTNFAADMTIVEEASELVERITKNNKPLPQFTSCCPAWIKYAETFHPEILDHISTSKSPIGMQGPTIKTYFAKNMGIDPSKIINVALTPCTAKKFEIKREEMNASGRYYGIEDMRDMDYVITTREVAIWAKEKGIDFNSLEDSNFDKLMGEASGAGVIFANTGGVMEAALRTAYKYITKKEPPKDFYDLEAVRGMEDIREASFKINDLDINVAVIYGTENASKFISKMKDSDKKYHFVEVMTCPGGCIGGGGQPKDKNLQGDKLREKRIDGLYRRDSSMKLKVSCENEEIKNLYKEFYGKPLSDLAEKMLHTTYSDRSSGIC
;
A
#
# COMPACT_ATOMS: atom_id res chain seq x y z
N MET A 1 9.86 -16.74 31.85
CA MET A 1 10.62 -17.10 30.64
C MET A 1 9.75 -16.77 29.44
N SER A 2 10.31 -16.14 28.40
CA SER A 2 9.54 -15.78 27.20
C SER A 2 9.16 -17.03 26.39
N LYS A 3 7.96 -17.05 25.83
CA LYS A 3 7.48 -18.02 24.84
C LYS A 3 8.20 -17.88 23.50
N HIS A 4 8.83 -16.73 23.25
CA HIS A 4 9.60 -16.46 22.05
C HIS A 4 11.04 -16.96 22.19
N LEU A 5 11.50 -17.79 21.27
CA LEU A 5 12.85 -18.36 21.36
C LEU A 5 13.92 -17.35 20.92
N ALA A 6 15.04 -17.30 21.66
CA ALA A 6 16.25 -16.55 21.35
C ALA A 6 16.02 -15.05 21.03
N THR A 7 15.24 -14.35 21.87
CA THR A 7 14.89 -12.91 21.73
C THR A 7 16.10 -11.96 21.74
N THR A 8 17.25 -12.41 22.26
CA THR A 8 18.52 -11.69 22.16
C THR A 8 19.04 -11.62 20.73
N ILE A 9 18.68 -12.58 19.86
CA ILE A 9 19.17 -12.70 18.48
C ILE A 9 18.05 -12.47 17.46
N ARG A 10 16.80 -12.79 17.78
CA ARG A 10 15.69 -12.81 16.81
C ARG A 10 14.58 -11.87 17.24
N VAL A 11 13.90 -11.26 16.27
CA VAL A 11 12.65 -10.54 16.53
C VAL A 11 11.57 -11.52 17.00
N ALA A 12 10.74 -11.11 17.96
CA ALA A 12 9.58 -11.89 18.39
C ALA A 12 8.46 -11.81 17.33
N ILE A 13 7.78 -12.93 17.07
CA ILE A 13 6.67 -13.02 16.10
C ILE A 13 5.60 -13.91 16.71
N GLU A 14 4.39 -13.39 16.85
CA GLU A 14 3.24 -14.17 17.31
C GLU A 14 2.85 -15.26 16.30
N LYS A 15 2.41 -16.41 16.82
CA LYS A 15 2.03 -17.57 16.00
C LYS A 15 0.81 -17.29 15.11
N ASP A 16 -0.11 -16.45 15.58
CA ASP A 16 -1.32 -16.04 14.90
C ASP A 16 -1.17 -14.72 14.11
N ASN A 17 0.08 -14.24 13.93
CA ASN A 17 0.35 -13.06 13.13
C ASN A 17 -0.26 -13.23 11.72
N PRO A 18 -1.15 -12.33 11.27
CA PRO A 18 -1.91 -12.53 10.04
C PRO A 18 -1.10 -12.32 8.75
N SER A 19 0.13 -11.80 8.87
CA SER A 19 0.90 -11.28 7.74
C SER A 19 2.20 -12.04 7.50
N ILE A 20 2.87 -12.48 8.57
CA ILE A 20 4.14 -13.22 8.51
C ILE A 20 4.13 -14.37 9.50
N CYS A 21 4.87 -15.43 9.19
CA CYS A 21 5.07 -16.57 10.09
C CYS A 21 6.55 -16.95 10.15
N ARG A 22 6.90 -17.79 11.14
CA ARG A 22 8.24 -18.36 11.29
C ARG A 22 8.21 -19.87 11.32
N ASP A 23 9.03 -20.48 10.48
CA ASP A 23 9.45 -21.87 10.57
C ASP A 23 10.72 -21.93 11.43
N GLU A 24 10.58 -22.51 12.62
CA GLU A 24 11.64 -22.59 13.62
C GLU A 24 12.78 -23.54 13.18
N GLU A 25 12.50 -24.56 12.37
CA GLU A 25 13.48 -25.55 11.93
C GLU A 25 14.46 -24.96 10.91
N LYS A 26 14.01 -23.99 10.11
CA LYS A 26 14.85 -23.28 9.13
C LYS A 26 15.69 -22.15 9.75
N CYS A 27 15.48 -21.82 11.03
CA CYS A 27 16.08 -20.63 11.63
C CYS A 27 17.54 -20.85 12.03
N ILE A 28 18.47 -20.21 11.32
CA ILE A 28 19.91 -20.28 11.63
C ILE A 28 20.38 -19.24 12.67
N LYS A 29 19.45 -18.50 13.30
CA LYS A 29 19.75 -17.50 14.35
C LYS A 29 20.82 -16.46 13.92
N CYS A 30 20.76 -15.97 12.68
CA CYS A 30 21.76 -15.04 12.13
C CYS A 30 21.63 -13.57 12.58
N GLY A 31 20.52 -13.18 13.22
CA GLY A 31 20.33 -11.80 13.70
C GLY A 31 19.64 -10.85 12.71
N SER A 32 19.66 -11.11 11.39
CA SER A 32 19.20 -10.15 10.37
C SER A 32 17.77 -9.65 10.60
N CYS A 33 16.86 -10.54 11.01
CA CYS A 33 15.46 -10.18 11.29
C CYS A 33 15.30 -9.21 12.47
N LYS A 34 16.17 -9.29 13.48
CA LYS A 34 16.17 -8.39 14.63
C LYS A 34 16.79 -7.05 14.25
N ASN A 35 17.94 -7.06 13.56
CA ASN A 35 18.64 -5.84 13.14
C ASN A 35 17.73 -4.95 12.29
N ILE A 36 17.12 -5.48 11.22
CA ILE A 36 16.22 -4.69 10.37
C ILE A 36 15.00 -4.15 11.14
N CYS A 37 14.47 -4.92 12.09
CA CYS A 37 13.31 -4.51 12.89
C CYS A 37 13.67 -3.42 13.92
N THR A 38 14.93 -3.38 14.35
CA THR A 38 15.46 -2.43 15.35
C THR A 38 15.91 -1.15 14.66
N ASP A 39 16.87 -1.27 13.75
CA ASP A 39 17.65 -0.13 13.26
C ASP A 39 16.89 0.70 12.23
N TYR A 40 16.03 0.04 11.44
CA TYR A 40 15.37 0.66 10.31
C TYR A 40 13.86 0.83 10.51
N ILE A 41 13.22 -0.20 11.07
CA ILE A 41 11.78 -0.18 11.33
C ILE A 41 11.44 0.46 12.68
N GLY A 42 12.35 0.47 13.65
CA GLY A 42 12.08 1.13 14.93
C GLY A 42 10.90 0.53 15.70
N VAL A 43 10.67 -0.79 15.56
CA VAL A 43 9.64 -1.49 16.37
C VAL A 43 10.31 -2.30 17.45
N ASN A 44 11.27 -3.16 17.07
CA ASN A 44 12.05 -3.89 18.06
C ASN A 44 12.95 -2.89 18.81
N GLY A 45 12.87 -2.82 20.14
CA GLY A 45 13.61 -1.85 20.96
C GLY A 45 12.77 -0.69 21.48
N HIS A 46 11.59 -0.44 20.90
CA HIS A 46 10.62 0.55 21.38
C HIS A 46 9.52 -0.07 22.27
N TYR A 47 9.63 -1.36 22.58
CA TYR A 47 8.80 -2.05 23.57
C TYR A 47 9.62 -3.13 24.28
N SER A 48 9.14 -3.62 25.43
CA SER A 48 9.67 -4.82 26.07
C SER A 48 8.60 -5.89 26.18
N LEU A 49 9.00 -7.16 25.99
CA LEU A 49 8.10 -8.30 26.16
C LEU A 49 7.59 -8.42 27.59
N GLU A 50 8.33 -7.94 28.59
CA GLU A 50 7.85 -7.92 29.97
C GLU A 50 6.61 -7.05 30.14
N LYS A 51 6.62 -5.84 29.56
CA LYS A 51 5.52 -4.88 29.67
C LYS A 51 4.29 -5.31 28.87
N THR A 52 4.51 -6.00 27.77
CA THR A 52 3.44 -6.48 26.89
C THR A 52 2.91 -7.87 27.27
N ASN A 53 3.20 -8.37 28.48
CA ASN A 53 2.82 -9.73 28.91
C ASN A 53 3.25 -10.82 27.93
N ASP A 54 4.48 -10.70 27.42
CA ASP A 54 5.14 -11.58 26.46
C ASP A 54 4.43 -11.66 25.10
N ILE A 55 3.72 -10.60 24.73
CA ILE A 55 3.10 -10.42 23.41
C ILE A 55 3.99 -9.54 22.54
N ALA A 56 4.38 -10.03 21.37
CA ALA A 56 5.21 -9.30 20.44
C ALA A 56 4.43 -8.17 19.75
N VAL A 57 4.95 -6.95 19.81
CA VAL A 57 4.44 -5.82 19.03
C VAL A 57 5.02 -5.90 17.62
N CYS A 58 4.15 -5.94 16.61
CA CYS A 58 4.52 -6.07 15.21
C CYS A 58 3.61 -5.21 14.32
N ILE A 59 4.21 -4.39 13.46
CA ILE A 59 3.50 -3.57 12.47
C ILE A 59 3.24 -4.29 11.13
N ASN A 60 3.53 -5.60 11.06
CA ASN A 60 3.25 -6.47 9.92
C ASN A 60 3.97 -6.13 8.60
N CYS A 61 4.99 -5.26 8.61
CA CYS A 61 5.66 -4.74 7.40
C CYS A 61 6.41 -5.80 6.56
N GLY A 62 6.79 -6.93 7.17
CA GLY A 62 7.43 -8.05 6.49
C GLY A 62 8.91 -7.86 6.13
N GLN A 63 9.56 -6.77 6.55
CA GLN A 63 10.99 -6.57 6.25
C GLN A 63 11.87 -7.68 6.86
N CYS A 64 11.49 -8.24 8.01
CA CYS A 64 12.15 -9.41 8.57
C CYS A 64 12.03 -10.68 7.70
N ALA A 65 10.94 -10.83 6.93
CA ALA A 65 10.79 -11.90 5.95
C ALA A 65 11.68 -11.67 4.72
N ASN A 66 11.77 -10.42 4.26
CA ASN A 66 12.62 -10.03 3.13
C ASN A 66 14.11 -10.33 3.39
N VAL A 67 14.62 -9.96 4.57
CA VAL A 67 16.05 -10.15 4.89
C VAL A 67 16.39 -11.56 5.42
N CYS A 68 15.40 -12.45 5.57
CA CYS A 68 15.65 -13.79 6.09
C CYS A 68 16.31 -14.68 5.01
N PRO A 69 17.57 -15.10 5.18
CA PRO A 69 18.32 -15.79 4.12
C PRO A 69 17.83 -17.23 3.89
N THR A 70 17.32 -17.89 4.93
CA THR A 70 16.86 -19.28 4.85
C THR A 70 15.36 -19.42 4.59
N SER A 71 14.66 -18.30 4.40
CA SER A 71 13.20 -18.26 4.35
C SER A 71 12.54 -18.95 5.56
N SER A 72 13.19 -18.86 6.73
CA SER A 72 12.60 -19.21 8.02
C SER A 72 11.46 -18.25 8.37
N ILE A 73 11.52 -16.99 7.93
CA ILE A 73 10.39 -16.06 8.03
C ILE A 73 9.85 -15.83 6.63
N THR A 74 8.56 -16.03 6.45
CA THR A 74 7.82 -15.77 5.21
C THR A 74 6.55 -14.99 5.52
N GLU A 75 5.88 -14.51 4.48
CA GLU A 75 4.48 -14.12 4.57
C GLU A 75 3.60 -15.33 4.90
N VAL A 76 2.42 -15.07 5.48
CA VAL A 76 1.37 -16.08 5.58
C VAL A 76 0.78 -16.30 4.21
N PHE A 77 0.85 -17.51 3.68
CA PHE A 77 0.31 -17.83 2.35
C PHE A 77 -1.21 -17.95 2.36
N ASP A 78 -1.87 -17.17 1.51
CA ASP A 78 -3.31 -17.20 1.24
C ASP A 78 -3.63 -17.68 -0.18
N TYR A 79 -2.64 -17.81 -1.09
CA TYR A 79 -2.90 -18.21 -2.49
C TYR A 79 -3.62 -19.57 -2.63
N LYS A 80 -3.45 -20.50 -1.68
CA LYS A 80 -4.20 -21.77 -1.66
C LYS A 80 -5.69 -21.57 -1.39
N LYS A 81 -6.05 -20.65 -0.49
CA LYS A 81 -7.47 -20.30 -0.24
C LYS A 81 -8.08 -19.62 -1.47
N VAL A 82 -7.28 -18.82 -2.17
CA VAL A 82 -7.70 -18.19 -3.43
C VAL A 82 -7.86 -19.24 -4.54
N GLU A 83 -6.95 -20.21 -4.63
CA GLU A 83 -7.06 -21.36 -5.54
C GLU A 83 -8.34 -22.17 -5.26
N ASP A 84 -8.66 -22.45 -4.00
CA ASP A 84 -9.91 -23.11 -3.60
C ASP A 84 -11.14 -22.30 -4.02
N ALA A 85 -11.12 -20.98 -3.81
CA ALA A 85 -12.20 -20.08 -4.22
C ALA A 85 -12.38 -20.00 -5.75
N ILE A 86 -11.30 -20.14 -6.53
CA ILE A 86 -11.35 -20.21 -8.00
C ILE A 86 -11.99 -21.51 -8.48
N ASN A 87 -11.79 -22.61 -7.74
CA ASN A 87 -12.37 -23.91 -8.08
C ASN A 87 -13.85 -24.03 -7.67
N ASP A 88 -14.34 -23.13 -6.82
CA ASP A 88 -15.75 -23.03 -6.46
C ASP A 88 -16.56 -22.33 -7.58
N LYS A 89 -17.47 -23.09 -8.21
CA LYS A 89 -18.29 -22.62 -9.33
C LYS A 89 -19.33 -21.57 -8.93
N ASP A 90 -19.65 -21.44 -7.66
CA ASP A 90 -20.59 -20.45 -7.15
C ASP A 90 -19.92 -19.10 -6.84
N LYS A 91 -18.58 -19.03 -6.92
CA LYS A 91 -17.81 -17.83 -6.63
C LYS A 91 -17.28 -17.17 -7.91
N ILE A 92 -17.15 -15.84 -7.82
CA ILE A 92 -16.54 -14.99 -8.84
C ILE A 92 -15.30 -14.37 -8.21
N VAL A 93 -14.13 -14.89 -8.57
CA VAL A 93 -12.87 -14.41 -8.01
C VAL A 93 -12.31 -13.27 -8.85
N ILE A 94 -12.18 -12.10 -8.22
CA ILE A 94 -11.65 -10.87 -8.82
C ILE A 94 -10.29 -10.58 -8.19
N VAL A 95 -9.31 -10.20 -9.00
CA VAL A 95 -8.00 -9.77 -8.51
C VAL A 95 -7.69 -8.33 -8.93
N SER A 96 -7.20 -7.52 -8.00
CA SER A 96 -6.67 -6.19 -8.27
C SER A 96 -5.17 -6.14 -8.00
N THR A 97 -4.38 -5.58 -8.93
CA THR A 97 -2.91 -5.60 -8.86
C THR A 97 -2.32 -4.26 -8.45
N SER A 98 -1.47 -4.26 -7.42
CA SER A 98 -0.75 -3.05 -6.95
C SER A 98 0.32 -2.59 -7.95
N PRO A 99 0.70 -1.28 -7.95
CA PRO A 99 1.65 -0.75 -8.92
C PRO A 99 3.01 -1.45 -8.90
N ALA A 100 3.56 -1.73 -7.71
CA ALA A 100 4.91 -2.29 -7.59
C ALA A 100 5.07 -3.73 -8.11
N VAL A 101 3.97 -4.48 -8.25
CA VAL A 101 4.03 -5.89 -8.66
C VAL A 101 4.57 -6.01 -10.09
N ARG A 102 4.12 -5.11 -10.98
CA ARG A 102 4.46 -5.15 -12.40
C ARG A 102 5.89 -4.73 -12.73
N VAL A 103 6.66 -4.23 -11.77
CA VAL A 103 8.09 -3.90 -11.93
C VAL A 103 9.03 -4.86 -11.23
N SER A 104 8.50 -5.85 -10.51
CA SER A 104 9.30 -6.83 -9.77
C SER A 104 8.94 -8.28 -10.07
N LEU A 105 7.70 -8.60 -10.46
CA LEU A 105 7.27 -9.98 -10.68
C LEU A 105 8.17 -10.74 -11.67
N GLY A 106 8.66 -10.06 -12.71
CA GLY A 106 9.56 -10.65 -13.71
C GLY A 106 10.87 -11.20 -13.12
N GLU A 107 11.34 -10.67 -12.00
CA GLU A 107 12.57 -11.12 -11.32
C GLU A 107 12.45 -12.58 -10.83
N GLU A 108 11.24 -13.02 -10.49
CA GLU A 108 10.99 -14.41 -10.11
C GLU A 108 11.04 -15.39 -11.31
N PHE A 109 11.07 -14.85 -12.53
CA PHE A 109 11.12 -15.59 -13.80
C PHE A 109 12.38 -15.27 -14.60
N ASN A 110 13.43 -14.77 -13.92
CA ASN A 110 14.74 -14.43 -14.47
C ASN A 110 14.73 -13.33 -15.54
N MET A 111 13.74 -12.44 -15.52
CA MET A 111 13.78 -11.20 -16.31
C MET A 111 14.60 -10.13 -15.57
N ASP A 112 15.01 -9.09 -16.30
CA ASP A 112 15.81 -8.01 -15.74
C ASP A 112 15.06 -7.26 -14.62
N ASP A 113 15.80 -6.90 -13.57
CA ASP A 113 15.32 -6.06 -12.47
C ASP A 113 14.63 -4.79 -13.00
N GLY A 114 13.45 -4.46 -12.47
CA GLY A 114 12.70 -3.27 -12.89
C GLY A 114 11.95 -3.41 -14.23
N SER A 115 11.97 -4.58 -14.87
CA SER A 115 11.17 -4.85 -16.08
C SER A 115 9.68 -4.62 -15.83
N PHE A 116 9.04 -3.82 -16.69
CA PHE A 116 7.61 -3.54 -16.62
C PHE A 116 6.80 -4.66 -17.30
N VAL A 117 6.35 -5.65 -16.53
CA VAL A 117 5.75 -6.92 -16.99
C VAL A 117 4.22 -6.96 -16.87
N GLN A 118 3.54 -5.82 -17.02
CA GLN A 118 2.09 -5.72 -16.81
C GLN A 118 1.27 -6.71 -17.66
N GLY A 119 1.54 -6.78 -18.97
CA GLY A 119 0.76 -7.63 -19.88
C GLY A 119 0.86 -9.11 -19.52
N LYS A 120 2.08 -9.62 -19.35
CA LYS A 120 2.35 -11.00 -18.88
C LYS A 120 1.79 -11.26 -17.48
N MET A 121 1.85 -10.29 -16.56
CA MET A 121 1.24 -10.41 -15.23
C MET A 121 -0.28 -10.65 -15.34
N ILE A 122 -0.97 -9.88 -16.19
CA ILE A 122 -2.42 -10.04 -16.41
C ILE A 122 -2.71 -11.40 -17.04
N ALA A 123 -1.95 -11.80 -18.06
CA ALA A 123 -2.09 -13.10 -18.70
C ALA A 123 -1.88 -14.26 -17.73
N LEU A 124 -0.91 -14.13 -16.82
CA LEU A 124 -0.66 -15.11 -15.76
C LEU A 124 -1.88 -15.24 -14.85
N LEU A 125 -2.44 -14.13 -14.38
CA LEU A 125 -3.60 -14.14 -13.49
C LEU A 125 -4.83 -14.79 -14.17
N ARG A 126 -5.06 -14.49 -15.45
CA ARG A 126 -6.12 -15.17 -16.21
C ARG A 126 -5.87 -16.67 -16.32
N LYS A 127 -4.62 -17.08 -16.57
CA LYS A 127 -4.23 -18.50 -16.64
C LYS A 127 -4.35 -19.23 -15.29
N LEU A 128 -4.21 -18.51 -14.17
CA LEU A 128 -4.46 -19.02 -12.82
C LEU A 128 -5.95 -19.14 -12.47
N GLY A 129 -6.84 -18.59 -13.30
CA GLY A 129 -8.30 -18.77 -13.19
C GLY A 129 -9.09 -17.58 -12.64
N PHE A 130 -8.45 -16.42 -12.43
CA PHE A 130 -9.18 -15.22 -12.03
C PHE A 130 -10.17 -14.79 -13.13
N LYS A 131 -11.42 -14.49 -12.72
CA LYS A 131 -12.49 -14.12 -13.65
C LYS A 131 -12.33 -12.69 -14.15
N TYR A 132 -11.99 -11.77 -13.24
CA TYR A 132 -11.71 -10.37 -13.55
C TYR A 132 -10.34 -9.98 -12.98
N VAL A 133 -9.54 -9.29 -13.79
CA VAL A 133 -8.24 -8.72 -13.44
C VAL A 133 -8.34 -7.21 -13.58
N LEU A 134 -8.27 -6.52 -12.44
CA LEU A 134 -8.42 -5.07 -12.30
C LEU A 134 -7.10 -4.43 -11.84
N ASP A 135 -7.04 -3.10 -11.87
CA ASP A 135 -5.84 -2.36 -11.49
C ASP A 135 -6.05 -1.56 -10.20
N THR A 136 -5.22 -1.78 -9.17
CA THR A 136 -5.26 -0.97 -7.95
C THR A 136 -4.78 0.46 -8.20
N ASN A 137 -4.10 0.73 -9.32
CA ASN A 137 -3.75 2.11 -9.71
C ASN A 137 -5.01 2.97 -9.96
N PHE A 138 -6.12 2.37 -10.40
CA PHE A 138 -7.41 3.08 -10.49
C PHE A 138 -7.83 3.58 -9.10
N ALA A 139 -7.74 2.72 -8.09
CA ALA A 139 -8.05 3.12 -6.72
C ALA A 139 -6.97 4.01 -6.07
N ALA A 140 -5.74 4.00 -6.59
CA ALA A 140 -4.74 5.00 -6.25
C ALA A 140 -5.19 6.39 -6.73
N ASP A 141 -5.74 6.50 -7.95
CA ASP A 141 -6.37 7.75 -8.39
C ASP A 141 -7.55 8.15 -7.49
N MET A 142 -8.40 7.19 -7.08
CA MET A 142 -9.48 7.46 -6.13
C MET A 142 -8.94 8.01 -4.80
N THR A 143 -7.86 7.40 -4.28
CA THR A 143 -7.23 7.80 -3.03
C THR A 143 -6.71 9.23 -3.13
N ILE A 144 -6.05 9.57 -4.24
CA ILE A 144 -5.56 10.93 -4.49
C ILE A 144 -6.70 11.94 -4.61
N VAL A 145 -7.81 11.56 -5.25
CA VAL A 145 -8.98 12.43 -5.36
C VAL A 145 -9.55 12.79 -3.97
N GLU A 146 -9.64 11.84 -3.04
CA GLU A 146 -10.09 12.10 -1.67
C GLU A 146 -9.02 12.78 -0.81
N GLU A 147 -7.80 12.25 -0.79
CA GLU A 147 -6.71 12.72 0.07
C GLU A 147 -6.22 14.13 -0.29
N ALA A 148 -6.19 14.46 -1.58
CA ALA A 148 -5.92 15.84 -2.02
C ALA A 148 -7.10 16.77 -1.73
N SER A 149 -8.35 16.29 -1.79
CA SER A 149 -9.51 17.08 -1.37
C SER A 149 -9.45 17.38 0.12
N GLU A 150 -9.14 16.38 0.95
CA GLU A 150 -8.97 16.55 2.39
C GLU A 150 -7.85 17.55 2.68
N LEU A 151 -6.69 17.42 2.03
CA LEU A 151 -5.57 18.35 2.18
C LEU A 151 -5.97 19.80 1.84
N VAL A 152 -6.67 19.99 0.72
CA VAL A 152 -7.14 21.31 0.28
C VAL A 152 -8.14 21.89 1.28
N GLU A 153 -9.06 21.09 1.83
CA GLU A 153 -9.97 21.55 2.89
C GLU A 153 -9.22 21.93 4.16
N ARG A 154 -8.23 21.15 4.59
CA ARG A 154 -7.40 21.48 5.77
C ARG A 154 -6.68 22.81 5.58
N ILE A 155 -6.08 23.02 4.41
CA ILE A 155 -5.35 24.26 4.10
C ILE A 155 -6.30 25.46 3.99
N THR A 156 -7.44 25.31 3.32
CA THR A 156 -8.29 26.47 2.95
C THR A 156 -9.39 26.78 3.96
N LYS A 157 -9.86 25.78 4.72
CA LYS A 157 -10.94 25.90 5.70
C LYS A 157 -10.47 25.74 7.13
N ASN A 158 -9.26 25.23 7.36
CA ASN A 158 -8.72 24.95 8.70
C ASN A 158 -9.66 24.08 9.56
N ASN A 159 -10.28 23.06 8.94
CA ASN A 159 -11.27 22.19 9.58
C ASN A 159 -10.67 20.99 10.34
N LYS A 160 -9.40 20.64 10.06
CA LYS A 160 -8.62 19.59 10.73
C LYS A 160 -7.14 20.02 10.79
N PRO A 161 -6.34 19.45 11.70
CA PRO A 161 -4.97 19.91 11.92
C PRO A 161 -4.02 19.59 10.76
N LEU A 162 -2.97 20.43 10.65
CA LEU A 162 -1.83 20.27 9.75
C LEU A 162 -0.53 19.98 10.54
N PRO A 163 0.42 19.21 9.99
CA PRO A 163 0.39 18.61 8.65
C PRO A 163 -0.63 17.48 8.53
N GLN A 164 -1.08 17.20 7.31
CA GLN A 164 -1.77 15.95 6.99
C GLN A 164 -0.72 14.87 6.72
N PHE A 165 -0.76 13.75 7.45
CA PHE A 165 0.04 12.57 7.13
C PHE A 165 -0.73 11.64 6.18
N THR A 166 -0.03 11.00 5.25
CA THR A 166 -0.64 9.97 4.40
C THR A 166 -1.07 8.74 5.21
N SER A 167 -2.05 8.01 4.70
CA SER A 167 -2.65 6.86 5.37
C SER A 167 -2.56 5.52 4.63
N CYS A 168 -2.05 5.53 3.41
CA CYS A 168 -2.14 4.37 2.52
C CYS A 168 -1.23 3.18 2.90
N CYS A 169 -0.21 3.41 3.74
CA CYS A 169 0.73 2.39 4.22
C CYS A 169 0.25 1.81 5.58
N PRO A 170 -0.29 0.57 5.62
CA PRO A 170 -0.89 0.03 6.84
C PRO A 170 0.12 -0.24 7.96
N ALA A 171 1.38 -0.50 7.62
CA ALA A 171 2.43 -0.65 8.62
C ALA A 171 2.78 0.68 9.28
N TRP A 172 2.74 1.79 8.53
CA TRP A 172 2.86 3.14 9.07
C TRP A 172 1.66 3.47 9.97
N ILE A 173 0.44 3.21 9.52
CA ILE A 173 -0.77 3.40 10.36
C ILE A 173 -0.64 2.65 11.68
N LYS A 174 -0.31 1.36 11.64
CA LYS A 174 -0.17 0.57 12.86
C LYS A 174 0.97 1.08 13.73
N TYR A 175 2.06 1.58 13.15
CA TYR A 175 3.15 2.22 13.88
C TYR A 175 2.68 3.49 14.61
N ALA A 176 1.97 4.38 13.92
CA ALA A 176 1.43 5.61 14.51
C ALA A 176 0.41 5.32 15.61
N GLU A 177 -0.54 4.39 15.39
CA GLU A 177 -1.48 3.94 16.43
C GLU A 177 -0.77 3.43 17.69
N THR A 178 0.42 2.86 17.55
CA THR A 178 1.15 2.17 18.61
C THR A 178 2.12 3.09 19.35
N PHE A 179 2.88 3.92 18.61
CA PHE A 179 4.02 4.69 19.13
C PHE A 179 3.85 6.21 19.01
N HIS A 180 2.92 6.68 18.18
CA HIS A 180 2.63 8.10 18.00
C HIS A 180 1.12 8.41 18.00
N PRO A 181 0.37 7.98 19.03
CA PRO A 181 -1.07 8.22 19.06
C PRO A 181 -1.42 9.71 19.05
N GLU A 182 -0.49 10.59 19.44
CA GLU A 182 -0.68 12.05 19.43
C GLU A 182 -0.83 12.66 18.03
N ILE A 183 -0.45 11.94 16.96
CA ILE A 183 -0.58 12.44 15.59
C ILE A 183 -1.80 11.85 14.85
N LEU A 184 -2.64 11.02 15.50
CA LEU A 184 -3.72 10.31 14.79
C LEU A 184 -4.71 11.26 14.10
N ASP A 185 -5.04 12.40 14.71
CA ASP A 185 -5.90 13.43 14.10
C ASP A 185 -5.27 14.12 12.89
N HIS A 186 -3.94 14.04 12.76
CA HIS A 186 -3.21 14.54 11.60
C HIS A 186 -3.21 13.55 10.44
N ILE A 187 -3.52 12.26 10.65
CA ILE A 187 -3.54 11.27 9.56
C ILE A 187 -4.76 11.51 8.65
N SER A 188 -4.54 11.37 7.35
CA SER A 188 -5.58 11.36 6.33
C SER A 188 -6.65 10.30 6.62
N THR A 189 -7.91 10.69 6.51
CA THR A 189 -9.03 9.77 6.73
C THR A 189 -9.32 8.91 5.51
N SER A 190 -8.82 9.30 4.33
CA SER A 190 -8.89 8.48 3.13
C SER A 190 -8.33 7.07 3.40
N LYS A 191 -9.09 6.03 3.04
CA LYS A 191 -8.58 4.66 3.05
C LYS A 191 -7.43 4.51 2.05
N SER A 192 -6.66 3.43 2.17
CA SER A 192 -5.67 3.09 1.16
C SER A 192 -6.33 2.72 -0.19
N PRO A 193 -5.56 2.65 -1.30
CA PRO A 193 -6.10 2.20 -2.59
C PRO A 193 -6.82 0.84 -2.49
N ILE A 194 -6.28 -0.11 -1.72
CA ILE A 194 -6.91 -1.42 -1.51
C ILE A 194 -8.19 -1.28 -0.67
N GLY A 195 -8.16 -0.45 0.38
CA GLY A 195 -9.31 -0.19 1.24
C GLY A 195 -10.45 0.56 0.53
N MET A 196 -10.14 1.39 -0.48
CA MET A 196 -11.13 2.07 -1.32
C MET A 196 -11.66 1.16 -2.44
N GLN A 197 -10.78 0.37 -3.06
CA GLN A 197 -11.17 -0.51 -4.15
C GLN A 197 -12.10 -1.62 -3.69
N GLY A 198 -11.87 -2.16 -2.49
CA GLY A 198 -12.68 -3.23 -1.88
C GLY A 198 -14.18 -2.99 -1.94
N PRO A 199 -14.70 -1.97 -1.23
CA PRO A 199 -16.13 -1.66 -1.25
C PRO A 199 -16.61 -1.23 -2.63
N THR A 200 -15.77 -0.54 -3.42
CA THR A 200 -16.15 -0.07 -4.77
C THR A 200 -16.35 -1.24 -5.74
N ILE A 201 -15.56 -2.32 -5.62
CA ILE A 201 -15.75 -3.55 -6.39
C ILE A 201 -17.06 -4.22 -6.01
N LYS A 202 -17.31 -4.41 -4.71
CA LYS A 202 -18.51 -5.11 -4.24
C LYS A 202 -19.80 -4.30 -4.41
N THR A 203 -19.70 -3.00 -4.69
CA THR A 203 -20.88 -2.14 -4.91
C THR A 203 -21.01 -1.68 -6.35
N TYR A 204 -20.23 -0.69 -6.76
CA TYR A 204 -20.34 -0.05 -8.07
C TYR A 204 -19.94 -0.99 -9.22
N PHE A 205 -18.82 -1.70 -9.12
CA PHE A 205 -18.42 -2.66 -10.16
C PHE A 205 -19.43 -3.80 -10.26
N ALA A 206 -19.79 -4.42 -9.13
CA ALA A 206 -20.77 -5.52 -9.10
C ALA A 206 -22.10 -5.13 -9.76
N LYS A 207 -22.62 -3.93 -9.45
CA LYS A 207 -23.83 -3.39 -10.08
C LYS A 207 -23.67 -3.23 -11.59
N ASN A 208 -22.59 -2.61 -12.06
CA ASN A 208 -22.35 -2.38 -13.49
C ASN A 208 -22.14 -3.68 -14.28
N MET A 209 -21.59 -4.71 -13.63
CA MET A 209 -21.34 -6.01 -14.24
C MET A 209 -22.50 -7.00 -14.07
N GLY A 210 -23.58 -6.62 -13.37
CA GLY A 210 -24.72 -7.51 -13.10
C GLY A 210 -24.35 -8.70 -12.21
N ILE A 211 -23.41 -8.52 -11.29
CA ILE A 211 -22.89 -9.55 -10.39
C ILE A 211 -23.53 -9.42 -9.01
N ASP A 212 -23.94 -10.55 -8.43
CA ASP A 212 -24.31 -10.64 -7.02
C ASP A 212 -23.07 -10.41 -6.12
N PRO A 213 -23.03 -9.34 -5.31
CA PRO A 213 -21.89 -9.04 -4.45
C PRO A 213 -21.50 -10.16 -3.48
N SER A 214 -22.46 -10.98 -3.04
CA SER A 214 -22.22 -12.10 -2.12
C SER A 214 -21.42 -13.25 -2.74
N LYS A 215 -21.36 -13.30 -4.07
CA LYS A 215 -20.57 -14.28 -4.84
C LYS A 215 -19.15 -13.81 -5.11
N ILE A 216 -18.85 -12.53 -4.89
CA ILE A 216 -17.52 -11.97 -5.17
C ILE A 216 -16.55 -12.38 -4.08
N ILE A 217 -15.45 -13.01 -4.51
CA ILE A 217 -14.22 -13.14 -3.71
C ILE A 217 -13.22 -12.13 -4.28
N ASN A 218 -12.97 -11.07 -3.51
CA ASN A 218 -12.15 -9.94 -3.90
C ASN A 218 -10.73 -10.11 -3.35
N VAL A 219 -9.74 -10.15 -4.24
CA VAL A 219 -8.35 -10.46 -3.93
C VAL A 219 -7.45 -9.29 -4.31
N ALA A 220 -6.57 -8.87 -3.40
CA ALA A 220 -5.52 -7.90 -3.71
C ALA A 220 -4.18 -8.60 -3.92
N LEU A 221 -3.56 -8.43 -5.10
CA LEU A 221 -2.18 -8.81 -5.38
C LEU A 221 -1.26 -7.62 -5.09
N THR A 222 -0.37 -7.76 -4.10
CA THR A 222 0.36 -6.62 -3.53
C THR A 222 1.80 -6.94 -3.13
N PRO A 223 2.72 -5.96 -3.15
CA PRO A 223 4.10 -6.15 -2.67
C PRO A 223 4.22 -6.19 -1.13
N CYS A 224 3.12 -6.20 -0.38
CA CYS A 224 3.09 -5.88 1.04
C CYS A 224 2.40 -6.95 1.90
N THR A 225 3.08 -7.42 2.95
CA THR A 225 2.47 -8.33 3.92
C THR A 225 1.51 -7.63 4.88
N ALA A 226 1.73 -6.34 5.16
CA ALA A 226 0.87 -5.58 6.08
C ALA A 226 -0.54 -5.35 5.52
N LYS A 227 -0.73 -5.46 4.19
CA LYS A 227 -2.07 -5.46 3.59
C LYS A 227 -2.93 -6.64 4.05
N LYS A 228 -2.34 -7.80 4.37
CA LYS A 228 -3.06 -8.94 4.99
C LYS A 228 -3.63 -8.58 6.38
N PHE A 229 -2.96 -7.71 7.12
CA PHE A 229 -3.49 -7.16 8.38
C PHE A 229 -4.57 -6.10 8.11
N GLU A 230 -4.34 -5.19 7.16
CA GLU A 230 -5.29 -4.11 6.84
C GLU A 230 -6.68 -4.65 6.52
N ILE A 231 -6.80 -5.62 5.62
CA ILE A 231 -8.11 -6.15 5.21
C ILE A 231 -8.86 -6.87 6.35
N LYS A 232 -8.17 -7.23 7.43
CA LYS A 232 -8.72 -7.86 8.63
C LYS A 232 -9.11 -6.88 9.73
N ARG A 233 -8.81 -5.59 9.58
CA ARG A 233 -9.22 -4.55 10.54
C ARG A 233 -10.75 -4.48 10.57
N GLU A 234 -11.35 -4.46 11.76
CA GLU A 234 -12.80 -4.61 11.95
C GLU A 234 -13.61 -3.70 11.03
N GLU A 235 -13.19 -2.45 10.90
CA GLU A 235 -13.83 -1.38 10.12
C GLU A 235 -13.79 -1.55 8.59
N MET A 236 -13.02 -2.51 8.06
CA MET A 236 -12.89 -2.81 6.62
C MET A 236 -14.02 -3.71 6.08
N ASN A 237 -15.25 -3.25 6.29
CA ASN A 237 -16.51 -3.90 5.90
C ASN A 237 -17.55 -2.90 5.36
N ALA A 238 -17.12 -1.82 4.69
CA ALA A 238 -18.02 -0.79 4.19
C ALA A 238 -19.07 -1.34 3.20
N SER A 239 -18.72 -2.30 2.35
CA SER A 239 -19.65 -3.03 1.48
C SER A 239 -20.68 -3.82 2.28
N GLY A 240 -20.28 -4.51 3.34
CA GLY A 240 -21.21 -5.20 4.25
C GLY A 240 -22.18 -4.22 4.91
N ARG A 241 -21.69 -3.09 5.42
CA ARG A 241 -22.54 -2.02 5.95
C ARG A 241 -23.49 -1.43 4.90
N TYR A 242 -23.02 -1.27 3.67
CA TYR A 242 -23.82 -0.75 2.54
C TYR A 242 -25.00 -1.68 2.20
N TYR A 243 -24.80 -3.00 2.26
CA TYR A 243 -25.83 -3.99 1.95
C TYR A 243 -26.59 -4.52 3.17
N GLY A 244 -26.18 -4.19 4.39
CA GLY A 244 -26.71 -4.81 5.61
C GLY A 244 -26.33 -6.29 5.76
N ILE A 245 -25.16 -6.69 5.27
CA ILE A 245 -24.64 -8.06 5.34
C ILE A 245 -23.45 -8.08 6.31
N GLU A 246 -23.66 -8.62 7.51
CA GLU A 246 -22.72 -8.56 8.64
C GLU A 246 -21.33 -9.15 8.32
N ASP A 247 -21.31 -10.34 7.70
CA ASP A 247 -20.06 -11.06 7.42
C ASP A 247 -19.33 -10.60 6.14
N MET A 248 -19.87 -9.62 5.41
CA MET A 248 -19.27 -9.17 4.16
C MET A 248 -18.09 -8.21 4.42
N ARG A 249 -16.90 -8.67 4.05
CA ARG A 249 -15.65 -7.89 4.04
C ARG A 249 -15.49 -7.11 2.74
N ASP A 250 -14.75 -6.00 2.79
CA ASP A 250 -14.42 -5.22 1.58
C ASP A 250 -13.45 -5.94 0.63
N MET A 251 -12.46 -6.60 1.23
CA MET A 251 -11.43 -7.40 0.58
C MET A 251 -11.33 -8.74 1.32
N ASP A 252 -11.35 -9.85 0.60
CA ASP A 252 -11.42 -11.19 1.18
C ASP A 252 -10.02 -11.77 1.40
N TYR A 253 -9.13 -11.60 0.42
CA TYR A 253 -7.76 -12.12 0.50
C TYR A 253 -6.73 -11.12 -0.02
N VAL A 254 -5.51 -11.28 0.47
CA VAL A 254 -4.32 -10.60 -0.06
C VAL A 254 -3.30 -11.67 -0.40
N ILE A 255 -2.74 -11.62 -1.59
CA ILE A 255 -1.63 -12.47 -2.03
C ILE A 255 -0.44 -11.59 -2.41
N THR A 256 0.78 -12.02 -2.06
CA THR A 256 1.99 -11.27 -2.38
C THR A 256 2.50 -11.52 -3.80
N THR A 257 3.42 -10.67 -4.26
CA THR A 257 4.19 -10.90 -5.50
C THR A 257 4.88 -12.27 -5.50
N ARG A 258 5.50 -12.65 -4.36
CA ARG A 258 6.13 -13.97 -4.22
C ARG A 258 5.12 -15.11 -4.23
N GLU A 259 3.96 -14.96 -3.58
CA GLU A 259 2.91 -15.98 -3.58
C GLU A 259 2.42 -16.30 -5.00
N VAL A 260 2.15 -15.27 -5.81
CA VAL A 260 1.74 -15.50 -7.21
C VAL A 260 2.85 -16.16 -8.02
N ALA A 261 4.11 -15.79 -7.81
CA ALA A 261 5.23 -16.45 -8.48
C ALA A 261 5.38 -17.92 -8.07
N ILE A 262 5.23 -18.25 -6.78
CA ILE A 262 5.24 -19.62 -6.27
C ILE A 262 4.09 -20.42 -6.91
N TRP A 263 2.87 -19.87 -6.89
CA TRP A 263 1.70 -20.52 -7.45
C TRP A 263 1.83 -20.80 -8.96
N ALA A 264 2.36 -19.82 -9.72
CA ALA A 264 2.65 -19.99 -11.14
C ALA A 264 3.64 -21.14 -11.41
N LYS A 265 4.72 -21.21 -10.61
CA LYS A 265 5.74 -22.26 -10.70
C LYS A 265 5.16 -23.64 -10.34
N GLU A 266 4.34 -23.72 -9.29
CA GLU A 266 3.64 -24.96 -8.92
C GLU A 266 2.70 -25.47 -10.02
N LYS A 267 2.06 -24.55 -10.76
CA LYS A 267 1.21 -24.88 -11.91
C LYS A 267 1.98 -25.16 -13.20
N GLY A 268 3.31 -25.10 -13.18
CA GLY A 268 4.14 -25.30 -14.36
C GLY A 268 3.89 -24.26 -15.46
N ILE A 269 3.47 -23.04 -15.09
CA ILE A 269 3.23 -21.97 -16.06
C ILE A 269 4.57 -21.36 -16.45
N ASP A 270 4.93 -21.47 -17.73
CA ASP A 270 6.01 -20.69 -18.29
C ASP A 270 5.56 -19.23 -18.48
N PHE A 271 6.04 -18.35 -17.61
CA PHE A 271 5.71 -16.93 -17.63
C PHE A 271 6.28 -16.21 -18.85
N ASN A 272 7.46 -16.62 -19.33
CA ASN A 272 8.16 -15.91 -20.40
C ASN A 272 7.47 -16.10 -21.75
N SER A 273 6.80 -17.24 -21.97
CA SER A 273 6.00 -17.50 -23.18
C SER A 273 4.58 -16.93 -23.16
N LEU A 274 4.11 -16.34 -22.06
CA LEU A 274 2.78 -15.72 -22.03
C LEU A 274 2.70 -14.53 -22.97
N GLU A 275 1.64 -14.46 -23.78
CA GLU A 275 1.31 -13.26 -24.55
C GLU A 275 0.73 -12.19 -23.62
N ASP A 276 1.00 -10.92 -23.92
CA ASP A 276 0.47 -9.81 -23.13
C ASP A 276 -1.06 -9.78 -23.19
N SER A 277 -1.68 -9.52 -22.03
CA SER A 277 -3.13 -9.34 -21.91
C SER A 277 -3.47 -7.98 -21.30
N ASN A 278 -4.72 -7.56 -21.48
CA ASN A 278 -5.23 -6.29 -20.96
C ASN A 278 -6.09 -6.53 -19.72
N PHE A 279 -6.13 -5.53 -18.84
CA PHE A 279 -7.07 -5.49 -17.73
C PHE A 279 -8.51 -5.57 -18.25
N ASP A 280 -9.42 -6.03 -17.40
CA ASP A 280 -10.84 -5.97 -17.71
C ASP A 280 -11.34 -4.52 -17.76
N LYS A 281 -12.44 -4.30 -18.47
CA LYS A 281 -13.09 -2.99 -18.55
C LYS A 281 -13.65 -2.62 -17.17
N LEU A 282 -13.64 -1.33 -16.87
CA LEU A 282 -14.04 -0.75 -15.58
C LEU A 282 -13.01 -1.05 -14.47
N MET A 283 -12.37 -0.01 -13.93
CA MET A 283 -11.30 -0.11 -12.93
C MET A 283 -10.01 -0.80 -13.42
N GLY A 284 -9.78 -0.80 -14.74
CA GLY A 284 -8.57 -1.35 -15.36
C GLY A 284 -7.53 -0.31 -15.76
N GLU A 285 -7.92 0.95 -15.90
CA GLU A 285 -7.04 2.06 -16.32
C GLU A 285 -6.83 3.09 -15.20
N ALA A 286 -5.67 3.72 -15.20
CA ALA A 286 -5.25 4.71 -14.22
C ALA A 286 -4.43 5.84 -14.86
N SER A 287 -4.27 6.93 -14.15
CA SER A 287 -3.32 7.99 -14.48
C SER A 287 -1.88 7.58 -14.13
N GLY A 288 -0.91 8.30 -14.69
CA GLY A 288 0.48 8.15 -14.32
C GLY A 288 0.76 8.48 -12.84
N ALA A 289 -0.05 9.36 -12.23
CA ALA A 289 0.00 9.60 -10.78
C ALA A 289 -0.36 8.33 -9.97
N GLY A 290 -1.35 7.55 -10.43
CA GLY A 290 -1.67 6.25 -9.83
C GLY A 290 -0.56 5.20 -10.00
N VAL A 291 0.24 5.28 -11.08
CA VAL A 291 1.35 4.34 -11.36
C VAL A 291 2.53 4.56 -10.41
N ILE A 292 2.90 5.81 -10.13
CA ILE A 292 4.07 6.14 -9.30
C ILE A 292 3.81 5.94 -7.80
N PHE A 293 2.57 5.67 -7.39
CA PHE A 293 2.15 5.53 -5.98
C PHE A 293 2.99 4.53 -5.16
N ALA A 294 3.62 3.54 -5.81
CA ALA A 294 4.47 2.56 -5.15
C ALA A 294 5.90 3.05 -4.85
N ASN A 295 6.34 4.13 -5.48
CA ASN A 295 7.62 4.77 -5.20
C ASN A 295 7.49 5.66 -3.98
N THR A 296 8.53 5.73 -3.15
CA THR A 296 8.62 6.77 -2.13
C THR A 296 8.63 8.15 -2.78
N GLY A 297 7.72 9.02 -2.33
CA GLY A 297 7.46 10.33 -2.93
C GLY A 297 6.42 10.30 -4.05
N GLY A 298 5.99 9.11 -4.50
CA GLY A 298 5.00 8.99 -5.56
C GLY A 298 3.60 9.41 -5.11
N VAL A 299 3.23 9.16 -3.85
CA VAL A 299 1.95 9.61 -3.28
C VAL A 299 1.95 11.13 -3.13
N MET A 300 3.06 11.68 -2.61
CA MET A 300 3.33 13.10 -2.50
C MET A 300 3.19 13.80 -3.86
N GLU A 301 3.88 13.30 -4.88
CA GLU A 301 3.84 13.87 -6.22
C GLU A 301 2.43 13.80 -6.82
N ALA A 302 1.77 12.65 -6.71
CA ALA A 302 0.39 12.46 -7.18
C ALA A 302 -0.62 13.42 -6.49
N ALA A 303 -0.49 13.59 -5.17
CA ALA A 303 -1.34 14.48 -4.40
C ALA A 303 -1.10 15.95 -4.76
N LEU A 304 0.17 16.36 -4.93
CA LEU A 304 0.52 17.73 -5.32
C LEU A 304 0.02 18.08 -6.73
N ARG A 305 0.10 17.14 -7.69
CA ARG A 305 -0.51 17.30 -9.03
C ARG A 305 -2.01 17.62 -8.92
N THR A 306 -2.75 16.86 -8.11
CA THR A 306 -4.20 17.04 -7.97
C THR A 306 -4.56 18.28 -7.13
N ALA A 307 -3.86 18.52 -6.02
CA ALA A 307 -4.05 19.67 -5.15
C ALA A 307 -3.81 20.99 -5.89
N TYR A 308 -2.78 21.06 -6.74
CA TYR A 308 -2.54 22.22 -7.61
C TYR A 308 -3.77 22.53 -8.45
N LYS A 309 -4.35 21.52 -9.10
CA LYS A 309 -5.54 21.69 -9.93
C LYS A 309 -6.75 22.13 -9.13
N TYR A 310 -6.96 21.56 -7.95
CA TYR A 310 -8.07 21.93 -7.08
C TYR A 310 -7.97 23.37 -6.54
N ILE A 311 -6.77 23.82 -6.18
CA ILE A 311 -6.51 25.18 -5.67
C ILE A 311 -6.58 26.21 -6.80
N THR A 312 -5.93 25.94 -7.94
CA THR A 312 -5.74 26.94 -9.01
C THR A 312 -6.81 26.91 -10.09
N LYS A 313 -7.56 25.80 -10.20
CA LYS A 313 -8.44 25.47 -11.34
C LYS A 313 -7.73 25.44 -12.70
N LYS A 314 -6.41 25.23 -12.71
CA LYS A 314 -5.55 25.14 -13.90
C LYS A 314 -4.81 23.81 -13.94
N GLU A 315 -4.28 23.45 -15.11
CA GLU A 315 -3.37 22.30 -15.20
C GLU A 315 -2.08 22.55 -14.40
N PRO A 316 -1.53 21.53 -13.72
CA PRO A 316 -0.21 21.61 -13.13
C PRO A 316 0.84 21.99 -14.17
N PRO A 317 1.78 22.89 -13.84
CA PRO A 317 2.89 23.23 -14.73
C PRO A 317 3.79 22.00 -14.93
N LYS A 318 4.65 22.04 -15.96
CA LYS A 318 5.48 20.89 -16.36
C LYS A 318 6.27 20.30 -15.19
N ASP A 319 6.79 21.16 -14.32
CA ASP A 319 7.65 20.75 -13.20
C ASP A 319 6.90 19.93 -12.15
N PHE A 320 5.56 20.02 -12.07
CA PHE A 320 4.75 19.18 -11.16
C PHE A 320 4.62 17.72 -11.64
N TYR A 321 5.01 17.42 -12.87
CA TYR A 321 5.08 16.04 -13.37
C TYR A 321 6.48 15.42 -13.20
N ASP A 322 7.43 16.20 -12.68
CA ASP A 322 8.82 15.81 -12.48
C ASP A 322 9.37 16.42 -11.19
N LEU A 323 8.69 16.14 -10.06
CA LEU A 323 9.01 16.74 -8.77
C LEU A 323 10.26 16.07 -8.15
N GLU A 324 11.42 16.27 -8.75
CA GLU A 324 12.70 15.67 -8.33
C GLU A 324 13.00 15.87 -6.84
N ALA A 325 12.59 17.00 -6.26
CA ALA A 325 12.77 17.30 -4.83
C ALA A 325 12.05 16.33 -3.86
N VAL A 326 11.04 15.58 -4.35
CA VAL A 326 10.34 14.55 -3.57
C VAL A 326 10.67 13.13 -4.05
N ARG A 327 11.53 12.97 -5.06
CA ARG A 327 12.03 11.68 -5.56
C ARG A 327 13.36 11.33 -4.90
N GLY A 328 13.89 10.14 -5.17
CA GLY A 328 15.16 9.67 -4.60
C GLY A 328 15.05 8.66 -3.46
N MET A 329 16.20 8.37 -2.86
CA MET A 329 16.43 7.33 -1.87
C MET A 329 17.07 7.92 -0.60
N GLU A 330 16.82 9.18 -0.30
CA GLU A 330 17.10 9.76 1.01
C GLU A 330 15.93 9.51 1.97
N ASP A 331 16.26 9.08 3.19
CA ASP A 331 15.33 8.66 4.24
C ASP A 331 14.25 9.71 4.58
N ILE A 332 14.66 10.98 4.66
CA ILE A 332 13.78 12.14 4.88
C ILE A 332 14.13 13.18 3.83
N ARG A 333 13.14 13.52 3.00
CA ARG A 333 13.23 14.58 2.00
C ARG A 333 12.22 15.66 2.34
N GLU A 334 12.62 16.91 2.19
CA GLU A 334 11.78 18.06 2.46
C GLU A 334 11.79 18.99 1.24
N ALA A 335 10.61 19.51 0.90
CA ALA A 335 10.48 20.44 -0.22
C ALA A 335 9.44 21.51 0.11
N SER A 336 9.52 22.64 -0.59
CA SER A 336 8.56 23.73 -0.48
C SER A 336 8.09 24.11 -1.89
N PHE A 337 6.79 24.09 -2.10
CA PHE A 337 6.18 24.39 -3.40
C PHE A 337 5.26 25.57 -3.28
N LYS A 338 5.33 26.48 -4.25
CA LYS A 338 4.43 27.62 -4.31
C LYS A 338 3.21 27.29 -5.16
N ILE A 339 2.01 27.38 -4.57
CA ILE A 339 0.74 27.23 -5.29
C ILE A 339 -0.07 28.51 -5.07
N ASN A 340 -0.16 29.36 -6.10
CA ASN A 340 -0.60 30.76 -5.97
C ASN A 340 0.22 31.50 -4.89
N ASP A 341 -0.43 32.00 -3.85
CA ASP A 341 0.19 32.70 -2.72
C ASP A 341 0.47 31.78 -1.52
N LEU A 342 0.24 30.47 -1.65
CA LEU A 342 0.45 29.48 -0.59
C LEU A 342 1.82 28.82 -0.73
N ASP A 343 2.62 28.85 0.35
CA ASP A 343 3.86 28.09 0.46
C ASP A 343 3.58 26.72 1.09
N ILE A 344 3.49 25.69 0.24
CA ILE A 344 3.20 24.31 0.63
C ILE A 344 4.51 23.60 0.98
N ASN A 345 4.86 23.60 2.26
CA ASN A 345 5.95 22.80 2.80
C ASN A 345 5.53 21.34 2.97
N VAL A 346 6.33 20.42 2.43
CA VAL A 346 6.07 18.98 2.47
C VAL A 346 7.28 18.20 2.96
N ALA A 347 7.03 16.98 3.40
CA ALA A 347 8.07 16.00 3.67
C ALA A 347 7.71 14.62 3.11
N VAL A 348 8.71 13.89 2.61
CA VAL A 348 8.60 12.50 2.21
C VAL A 348 9.55 11.70 3.08
N ILE A 349 8.99 10.70 3.74
CA ILE A 349 9.69 9.87 4.70
C ILE A 349 9.50 8.43 4.29
N TYR A 350 10.58 7.68 4.29
CA TYR A 350 10.47 6.24 4.39
C TYR A 350 11.27 5.69 5.58
N GLY A 351 10.82 4.56 6.11
CA GLY A 351 11.31 4.00 7.36
C GLY A 351 10.56 4.59 8.55
N THR A 352 10.04 3.71 9.40
CA THR A 352 9.18 4.11 10.53
C THR A 352 10.01 4.74 11.65
N GLU A 353 11.24 4.28 11.86
CA GLU A 353 12.20 4.95 12.76
C GLU A 353 12.51 6.39 12.31
N ASN A 354 12.60 6.63 11.00
CA ASN A 354 12.80 7.98 10.46
C ASN A 354 11.55 8.86 10.61
N ALA A 355 10.35 8.26 10.58
CA ALA A 355 9.12 8.98 10.90
C ALA A 355 9.13 9.47 12.36
N SER A 356 9.58 8.67 13.32
CA SER A 356 9.70 9.07 14.74
C SER A 356 10.70 10.21 14.94
N LYS A 357 11.84 10.15 14.23
CA LYS A 357 12.84 11.23 14.22
C LYS A 357 12.24 12.52 13.63
N PHE A 358 11.51 12.41 12.52
CA PHE A 358 10.85 13.57 11.90
C PHE A 358 9.78 14.17 12.81
N ILE A 359 8.91 13.35 13.42
CA ILE A 359 7.86 13.83 14.33
C ILE A 359 8.47 14.58 15.51
N SER A 360 9.55 14.05 16.09
CA SER A 360 10.29 14.73 17.17
C SER A 360 10.86 16.07 16.67
N LYS A 361 11.60 16.06 15.54
CA LYS A 361 12.17 17.28 14.94
C LYS A 361 11.10 18.33 14.62
N MET A 362 9.94 17.90 14.13
CA MET A 362 8.84 18.77 13.76
C MET A 362 8.23 19.47 14.97
N LYS A 363 8.12 18.80 16.13
CA LYS A 363 7.63 19.41 17.38
C LYS A 363 8.54 20.54 17.86
N ASP A 364 9.84 20.44 17.60
CA ASP A 364 10.85 21.43 17.99
C ASP A 364 11.13 22.48 16.89
N SER A 365 10.45 22.43 15.75
CA SER A 365 10.71 23.30 14.60
C SER A 365 9.61 24.35 14.41
N ASP A 366 10.03 25.58 14.09
CA ASP A 366 9.10 26.65 13.64
C ASP A 366 8.56 26.42 12.20
N LYS A 367 9.06 25.40 11.48
CA LYS A 367 8.64 25.11 10.11
C LYS A 367 7.27 24.45 10.10
N LYS A 368 6.29 25.12 9.46
CA LYS A 368 4.93 24.61 9.27
C LYS A 368 4.87 23.67 8.06
N TYR A 369 4.74 22.37 8.29
CA TYR A 369 4.45 21.40 7.23
C TYR A 369 2.95 21.31 6.95
N HIS A 370 2.59 21.06 5.70
CA HIS A 370 1.21 20.90 5.25
C HIS A 370 0.88 19.46 4.91
N PHE A 371 1.82 18.74 4.28
CA PHE A 371 1.60 17.38 3.85
C PHE A 371 2.85 16.53 4.04
N VAL A 372 2.70 15.35 4.63
CA VAL A 372 3.81 14.45 4.95
C VAL A 372 3.47 13.04 4.47
N GLU A 373 4.23 12.55 3.49
CA GLU A 373 4.16 11.15 3.07
C GLU A 373 5.01 10.29 3.99
N VAL A 374 4.43 9.21 4.51
CA VAL A 374 5.20 8.19 5.25
C VAL A 374 5.00 6.80 4.65
N MET A 375 6.12 6.16 4.31
CA MET A 375 6.19 4.78 3.87
C MET A 375 7.04 3.96 4.83
N THR A 376 6.64 2.74 5.18
CA THR A 376 7.47 1.93 6.09
C THR A 376 8.71 1.33 5.43
N CYS A 377 8.63 0.99 4.14
CA CYS A 377 9.64 0.16 3.48
C CYS A 377 10.64 1.01 2.68
N PRO A 378 11.91 0.59 2.56
CA PRO A 378 12.90 1.33 1.80
C PRO A 378 12.49 1.49 0.33
N GLY A 379 12.55 2.71 -0.18
CA GLY A 379 12.11 3.08 -1.52
C GLY A 379 10.59 3.05 -1.74
N GLY A 380 9.80 2.80 -0.70
CA GLY A 380 8.34 2.67 -0.78
C GLY A 380 7.87 1.22 -0.96
N CYS A 381 6.69 1.05 -1.58
CA CYS A 381 6.09 -0.27 -1.79
C CYS A 381 6.93 -1.18 -2.70
N ILE A 382 7.78 -0.62 -3.58
CA ILE A 382 8.75 -1.37 -4.40
C ILE A 382 9.73 -2.21 -3.55
N GLY A 383 9.96 -1.86 -2.29
CA GLY A 383 10.77 -2.58 -1.31
C GLY A 383 9.94 -3.35 -0.29
N GLY A 384 8.64 -3.54 -0.54
CA GLY A 384 7.69 -4.12 0.39
C GLY A 384 8.01 -5.56 0.81
N GLY A 385 7.52 -5.95 1.99
CA GLY A 385 7.76 -7.26 2.62
C GLY A 385 7.32 -8.49 1.82
N GLY A 386 6.53 -8.32 0.75
CA GLY A 386 6.03 -9.38 -0.14
C GLY A 386 6.68 -9.42 -1.52
N GLN A 387 7.69 -8.58 -1.76
CA GLN A 387 8.40 -8.50 -3.04
C GLN A 387 9.40 -9.65 -3.24
N PRO A 388 9.81 -9.96 -4.48
CA PRO A 388 10.94 -10.87 -4.72
C PRO A 388 12.16 -10.45 -3.88
N LYS A 389 12.81 -11.46 -3.29
CA LYS A 389 13.98 -11.24 -2.43
C LYS A 389 15.16 -10.80 -3.29
N ASP A 390 15.96 -9.89 -2.74
CA ASP A 390 17.22 -9.47 -3.34
C ASP A 390 18.28 -10.58 -3.20
N LYS A 391 18.25 -11.54 -4.13
CA LYS A 391 19.13 -12.72 -4.12
C LYS A 391 20.60 -12.36 -4.32
N ASN A 392 20.87 -11.20 -4.93
CA ASN A 392 22.21 -10.73 -5.29
C ASN A 392 22.74 -9.63 -4.36
N LEU A 393 22.02 -9.30 -3.29
CA LEU A 393 22.39 -8.27 -2.30
C LEU A 393 22.70 -6.91 -2.94
N GLN A 394 21.95 -6.54 -3.98
CA GLN A 394 22.08 -5.27 -4.70
C GLN A 394 21.65 -4.05 -3.87
N GLY A 395 20.81 -4.23 -2.85
CA GLY A 395 20.33 -3.18 -1.98
C GLY A 395 19.53 -2.11 -2.73
N ASP A 396 19.91 -0.85 -2.59
CA ASP A 396 19.17 0.27 -3.20
C ASP A 396 19.25 0.29 -4.73
N LYS A 397 20.31 -0.28 -5.33
CA LYS A 397 20.42 -0.39 -6.79
C LYS A 397 19.26 -1.19 -7.42
N LEU A 398 18.80 -2.24 -6.74
CA LEU A 398 17.63 -3.00 -7.18
C LEU A 398 16.35 -2.16 -7.06
N ARG A 399 16.23 -1.42 -5.96
CA ARG A 399 15.07 -0.56 -5.68
C ARG A 399 14.96 0.57 -6.69
N GLU A 400 16.08 1.22 -7.02
CA GLU A 400 16.17 2.25 -8.05
C GLU A 400 15.69 1.74 -9.41
N LYS A 401 16.12 0.55 -9.84
CA LYS A 401 15.62 -0.04 -11.11
C LYS A 401 14.10 -0.25 -11.09
N ARG A 402 13.54 -0.71 -9.97
CA ARG A 402 12.07 -0.86 -9.81
C ARG A 402 11.36 0.50 -9.84
N ILE A 403 11.94 1.50 -9.17
CA ILE A 403 11.44 2.90 -9.13
C ILE A 403 11.41 3.50 -10.55
N ASP A 404 12.51 3.35 -11.28
CA ASP A 404 12.67 3.84 -12.66
C ASP A 404 11.65 3.21 -13.61
N GLY A 405 11.33 1.93 -13.43
CA GLY A 405 10.30 1.25 -14.21
C GLY A 405 8.93 1.93 -14.12
N LEU A 406 8.56 2.42 -12.94
CA LEU A 406 7.29 3.13 -12.71
C LEU A 406 7.34 4.58 -13.22
N TYR A 407 8.43 5.32 -12.99
CA TYR A 407 8.58 6.68 -13.51
C TYR A 407 8.66 6.72 -15.05
N ARG A 408 9.32 5.72 -15.67
CA ARG A 408 9.32 5.56 -17.13
C ARG A 408 7.90 5.33 -17.66
N ARG A 409 7.09 4.55 -16.94
CA ARG A 409 5.69 4.35 -17.30
C ARG A 409 4.87 5.63 -17.19
N ASP A 410 4.92 6.34 -16.06
CA ASP A 410 4.25 7.66 -15.91
C ASP A 410 4.67 8.65 -17.00
N SER A 411 5.97 8.72 -17.30
CA SER A 411 6.51 9.58 -18.36
C SER A 411 5.90 9.29 -19.73
N SER A 412 5.62 8.03 -20.04
CA SER A 412 5.01 7.59 -21.31
C SER A 412 3.49 7.83 -21.40
N MET A 413 2.83 8.14 -20.28
CA MET A 413 1.37 8.25 -20.21
C MET A 413 0.91 9.67 -20.55
N LYS A 414 -0.22 9.75 -21.27
CA LYS A 414 -0.90 11.02 -21.55
C LYS A 414 -1.67 11.53 -20.34
N LEU A 415 -2.42 10.64 -19.69
CA LEU A 415 -3.15 10.93 -18.46
C LEU A 415 -2.19 10.85 -17.27
N LYS A 416 -1.90 11.99 -16.62
CA LYS A 416 -0.90 12.09 -15.54
C LYS A 416 -1.47 12.59 -14.20
N VAL A 417 -2.73 13.01 -14.17
CA VAL A 417 -3.38 13.59 -12.99
C VAL A 417 -4.60 12.73 -12.64
N SER A 418 -4.71 12.32 -11.38
CA SER A 418 -5.73 11.37 -10.92
C SER A 418 -7.16 11.85 -11.12
N CYS A 419 -7.44 13.14 -10.85
CA CYS A 419 -8.78 13.70 -11.05
C CYS A 419 -9.18 13.88 -12.52
N GLU A 420 -8.26 13.64 -13.47
CA GLU A 420 -8.52 13.64 -14.91
C GLU A 420 -8.86 12.26 -15.48
N ASN A 421 -8.82 11.22 -14.65
CA ASN A 421 -9.25 9.89 -15.06
C ASN A 421 -10.77 9.88 -15.29
N GLU A 422 -11.20 9.66 -16.53
CA GLU A 422 -12.62 9.71 -16.91
C GLU A 422 -13.46 8.63 -16.21
N GLU A 423 -12.90 7.45 -15.94
CA GLU A 423 -13.60 6.43 -15.17
C GLU A 423 -13.82 6.87 -13.72
N ILE A 424 -12.86 7.61 -13.13
CA ILE A 424 -13.00 8.19 -11.79
C ILE A 424 -14.07 9.28 -11.79
N LYS A 425 -14.06 10.19 -12.78
CA LYS A 425 -15.10 11.22 -12.92
C LYS A 425 -16.49 10.61 -13.01
N ASN A 426 -16.64 9.55 -13.80
CA ASN A 426 -17.91 8.83 -13.94
C ASN A 426 -18.31 8.13 -12.63
N LEU A 427 -17.38 7.45 -11.96
CA LEU A 427 -17.63 6.82 -10.66
C LEU A 427 -18.16 7.82 -9.63
N TYR A 428 -17.55 9.00 -9.50
CA TYR A 428 -18.06 10.03 -8.61
C TYR A 428 -19.42 10.54 -9.09
N LYS A 429 -19.56 10.91 -10.36
CA LYS A 429 -20.84 11.43 -10.89
C LYS A 429 -22.02 10.48 -10.69
N GLU A 430 -21.81 9.18 -10.89
CA GLU A 430 -22.88 8.17 -10.91
C GLU A 430 -23.13 7.52 -9.55
N PHE A 431 -22.12 7.50 -8.66
CA PHE A 431 -22.20 6.76 -7.41
C PHE A 431 -21.84 7.62 -6.19
N TYR A 432 -20.59 8.06 -6.06
CA TYR A 432 -20.13 8.76 -4.85
C TYR A 432 -20.55 10.24 -4.76
N GLY A 433 -21.12 10.82 -5.81
CA GLY A 433 -21.41 12.24 -5.95
C GLY A 433 -20.15 13.07 -6.18
N LYS A 434 -19.50 13.48 -5.08
CA LYS A 434 -18.28 14.30 -5.08
C LYS A 434 -17.29 13.77 -4.03
N PRO A 435 -16.00 14.13 -4.11
CA PRO A 435 -15.07 13.84 -3.04
C PRO A 435 -15.57 14.41 -1.71
N LEU A 436 -15.34 13.69 -0.61
CA LEU A 436 -15.81 14.05 0.73
C LEU A 436 -17.34 14.19 0.84
N SER A 437 -18.12 13.52 -0.01
CA SER A 437 -19.57 13.41 0.19
C SER A 437 -19.90 12.44 1.33
N ASP A 438 -21.12 12.50 1.88
CA ASP A 438 -21.56 11.56 2.91
C ASP A 438 -21.39 10.08 2.52
N LEU A 439 -21.62 9.73 1.25
CA LEU A 439 -21.42 8.36 0.79
C LEU A 439 -19.93 8.04 0.62
N ALA A 440 -19.15 8.98 0.07
CA ALA A 440 -17.70 8.82 -0.05
C ALA A 440 -17.06 8.65 1.32
N GLU A 441 -17.40 9.48 2.32
CA GLU A 441 -16.90 9.35 3.69
C GLU A 441 -17.23 7.98 4.31
N LYS A 442 -18.49 7.50 4.17
CA LYS A 442 -18.90 6.20 4.72
C LYS A 442 -18.17 5.00 4.08
N MET A 443 -17.81 5.12 2.81
CA MET A 443 -17.30 4.01 2.00
C MET A 443 -15.78 4.03 1.84
N LEU A 444 -15.21 5.22 1.65
CA LEU A 444 -13.83 5.46 1.24
C LEU A 444 -12.97 6.06 2.36
N HIS A 445 -13.56 6.47 3.49
CA HIS A 445 -12.82 6.99 4.63
C HIS A 445 -12.88 6.05 5.84
N THR A 446 -11.94 6.25 6.77
CA THR A 446 -11.78 5.48 7.99
C THR A 446 -11.28 6.36 9.12
N THR A 447 -11.31 5.82 10.34
CA THR A 447 -10.67 6.40 11.52
C THR A 447 -9.61 5.44 12.05
N TYR A 448 -8.74 5.95 12.92
CA TYR A 448 -7.67 5.18 13.58
C TYR A 448 -7.86 5.26 15.08
N SER A 449 -7.30 4.29 15.80
CA SER A 449 -7.48 4.19 17.25
C SER A 449 -6.13 4.08 17.95
N ASP A 450 -6.04 4.70 19.14
CA ASP A 450 -4.89 4.56 20.01
C ASP A 450 -4.71 3.10 20.45
N ARG A 451 -3.53 2.54 20.16
CA ARG A 451 -3.10 1.18 20.51
C ARG A 451 -1.87 1.19 21.42
N SER A 452 -1.49 2.34 21.99
CA SER A 452 -0.28 2.50 22.82
C SER A 452 -0.37 1.85 24.20
N SER A 453 -1.58 1.51 24.66
CA SER A 453 -1.82 0.92 25.96
C SER A 453 -1.06 -0.40 26.16
N GLY A 454 -0.22 -0.46 27.21
CA GLY A 454 0.51 -1.67 27.61
C GLY A 454 1.85 -1.89 26.88
N ILE A 455 2.36 -0.90 26.14
CA ILE A 455 3.63 -0.99 25.40
C ILE A 455 4.78 -0.31 26.14
N CYS A 456 4.48 0.70 26.94
CA CYS A 456 5.43 1.52 27.71
C CYS A 456 5.47 1.20 29.20
#